data_AF-A0A642C2V3-F1
#
_entry.id   AF-A0A642C2V3-F1
#
_cell.length_a   1.000
_cell.length_b   1.000
_cell.length_c   1.000
_cell.angle_alpha   90.00
_cell.angle_beta   90.00
_cell.angle_gamma   90.00
#
_symmetry.space_group_name_H-M   'P 1'
#
loop_
_entity.id
_entity.type
_entity.pdbx_description
1 polymer ?
#
loop_
_entity_poly.entity_id
_entity_poly.type
_entity_poly.pdbx_seq_one_letter_code
_entity_poly.pdbx_strand_id
1 'polypeptide(L)' 'IFPNIESGNAFYKSVSLFANADMAGLLQGPICPVVLPSRSDSGLSKYYSIAMACLQVAGCECREKLNLNR' A
#
# COMPACT_ATOMS: atom_id res chain seq x y z
N ILE A 1 6.17 -12.04 3.38
CA ILE A 1 6.00 -11.77 4.84
C ILE A 1 7.39 -11.76 5.45
N PHE A 2 7.74 -10.71 6.20
CA PHE A 2 9.06 -10.55 6.84
C PHE A 2 8.99 -10.96 8.32
N PRO A 3 10.09 -11.43 8.93
CA PRO A 3 10.11 -11.89 10.31
C PRO A 3 9.95 -10.76 11.35
N ASN A 4 10.29 -9.51 10.99
CA ASN A 4 10.16 -8.34 11.86
C ASN A 4 10.10 -7.04 11.02
N ILE A 5 9.88 -5.90 11.68
CA ILE A 5 9.71 -4.60 11.02
C ILE A 5 11.03 -4.08 10.43
N GLU A 6 12.16 -4.38 11.08
CA GLU A 6 13.49 -3.96 10.67
C GLU A 6 13.87 -4.60 9.33
N SER A 7 13.65 -5.92 9.20
CA SER A 7 13.92 -6.65 7.95
C SER A 7 13.02 -6.18 6.80
N GLY A 8 11.74 -5.91 7.07
CA GLY A 8 10.81 -5.37 6.08
C GLY A 8 11.20 -3.96 5.61
N ASN A 9 11.55 -3.06 6.53
CA ASN A 9 11.97 -1.70 6.22
C ASN A 9 13.32 -1.66 5.48
N ALA A 10 14.29 -2.49 5.93
CA ALA A 10 15.57 -2.61 5.25
C ALA A 10 15.36 -3.07 3.80
N PHE A 11 14.55 -4.12 3.59
CA PHE A 11 14.21 -4.58 2.25
C PHE A 11 13.50 -3.50 1.42
N TYR A 12 12.47 -2.86 1.96
CA TYR A 12 11.72 -1.80 1.27
C TYR A 12 12.65 -0.70 0.75
N LYS A 13 13.56 -0.21 1.60
CA LYS A 13 14.52 0.83 1.23
C LYS A 13 15.57 0.33 0.26
N SER A 14 16.10 -0.88 0.44
CA SER A 14 17.10 -1.46 -0.47
C SER A 14 16.54 -1.63 -1.88
N VAL A 15 15.30 -2.08 -2.01
CA VAL A 15 14.65 -2.26 -3.32
C VAL A 15 14.34 -0.91 -3.96
N SER A 16 13.86 0.07 -3.18
CA SER A 16 13.63 1.42 -3.70
C SER A 16 14.93 2.10 -4.16
N LEU A 17 16.02 2.00 -3.39
CA LEU A 17 17.28 2.72 -3.65
C LEU A 17 18.20 2.01 -4.66
N PHE A 18 18.30 0.68 -4.61
CA PHE A 18 19.26 -0.06 -5.42
C PHE A 18 18.64 -0.75 -6.63
N ALA A 19 17.35 -1.12 -6.56
CA ALA A 19 16.64 -1.71 -7.68
C ALA A 19 15.79 -0.67 -8.45
N ASN A 20 15.75 0.59 -8.01
CA ASN A 20 14.94 1.66 -8.58
C ASN A 20 13.46 1.26 -8.74
N ALA A 21 12.94 0.46 -7.83
CA ALA A 21 11.56 0.03 -7.90
C ALA A 21 10.63 1.15 -7.40
N ASP A 22 9.56 1.41 -8.16
CA ASP A 22 8.46 2.21 -7.67
C ASP A 22 7.57 1.36 -6.75
N MET A 23 7.28 1.89 -5.57
CA MET A 23 6.60 1.16 -4.51
C MET A 23 5.23 1.79 -4.22
N ALA A 24 4.27 0.96 -3.86
CA ALA A 24 2.97 1.39 -3.36
C ALA A 24 2.70 0.72 -2.01
N GLY A 25 2.28 1.50 -1.03
CA GLY A 25 2.05 1.02 0.33
C GLY A 25 0.76 1.56 0.93
N LEU A 26 0.04 0.70 1.62
CA LEU A 26 -1.10 1.07 2.46
C LEU A 26 -1.15 0.22 3.73
N LEU A 27 -1.78 0.76 4.77
CA LEU A 27 -2.08 -0.01 5.98
C LEU A 27 -3.23 -0.98 5.74
N GLN A 28 -3.04 -2.23 6.15
CA GLN A 28 -4.08 -3.27 6.15
C GLN A 28 -4.68 -3.40 7.56
N GLY A 29 -6.01 -3.56 7.63
CA GLY A 29 -6.75 -3.72 8.89
C GLY A 29 -7.61 -2.54 9.35
N PRO A 30 -7.28 -1.26 9.07
CA PRO A 30 -8.19 -0.14 9.34
C PRO A 30 -9.50 -0.24 8.56
N ILE A 31 -10.55 0.44 9.05
CA ILE A 31 -11.88 0.49 8.40
C ILE A 31 -11.90 1.31 7.11
N CYS A 32 -10.94 2.23 6.96
CA CYS A 32 -10.77 3.06 5.76
C CYS A 32 -9.31 2.99 5.32
N PRO A 33 -9.00 3.17 4.03
CA PRO A 33 -7.61 3.12 3.56
C PRO A 33 -6.78 4.23 4.20
N VAL A 34 -5.60 3.86 4.70
CA VAL A 34 -4.63 4.81 5.27
C VAL A 34 -3.30 4.64 4.54
N VAL A 35 -2.85 5.75 3.93
CA VAL A 35 -1.56 5.82 3.22
C VAL A 35 -0.55 6.52 4.12
N LEU A 36 0.57 5.85 4.40
CA LEU A 36 1.66 6.37 5.23
C LEU A 36 2.96 6.42 4.41
N PRO A 37 3.16 7.47 3.60
CA PRO A 37 4.36 7.57 2.79
C PRO A 37 5.58 7.92 3.65
N SER A 38 6.75 7.41 3.27
CA SER A 38 8.02 7.84 3.84
C SER A 38 8.45 9.19 3.26
N ARG A 39 9.17 9.99 4.05
CA ARG A 39 9.74 11.27 3.58
C ARG A 39 10.64 11.08 2.34
N SER A 40 11.38 9.98 2.30
CA SER A 40 12.31 9.62 1.22
C SER A 40 11.64 9.02 -0.02
N ASP A 41 10.33 8.76 -0.01
CA ASP A 41 9.67 8.17 -1.16
C ASP A 41 9.58 9.16 -2.33
N SER A 42 9.68 8.62 -3.55
CA SER A 42 9.50 9.38 -4.79
C SER A 42 8.07 9.91 -4.93
N GLY A 43 7.89 10.96 -5.74
CA GLY A 43 6.55 11.47 -6.05
C GLY A 43 5.64 10.39 -6.66
N LEU A 44 6.20 9.53 -7.52
CA LEU A 44 5.48 8.40 -8.13
C LEU A 44 5.06 7.36 -7.11
N SER A 45 5.94 6.97 -6.17
CA SER A 45 5.59 5.99 -5.13
C SER A 45 4.45 6.50 -4.22
N LYS A 46 4.43 7.80 -3.91
CA LYS A 46 3.33 8.44 -3.17
C LYS A 46 2.04 8.43 -3.99
N TYR A 47 2.12 8.78 -5.27
CA TYR A 47 0.97 8.75 -6.18
C TYR A 47 0.39 7.33 -6.31
N TYR A 48 1.23 6.33 -6.51
CA TYR A 48 0.78 4.93 -6.59
C TYR A 48 0.15 4.44 -5.29
N SER A 49 0.67 4.86 -4.14
CA SER A 49 0.06 4.52 -2.85
C SER A 49 -1.36 5.10 -2.71
N ILE A 50 -1.59 6.33 -3.18
CA ILE A 50 -2.93 6.95 -3.21
C ILE A 50 -3.84 6.23 -4.22
N ALA A 51 -3.34 5.95 -5.43
CA ALA A 51 -4.11 5.22 -6.44
C ALA A 51 -4.51 3.82 -5.94
N MET A 52 -3.61 3.14 -5.25
CA MET A 52 -3.86 1.84 -4.62
C MET A 52 -4.94 1.92 -3.53
N ALA A 53 -4.93 2.99 -2.73
CA ALA A 53 -6.00 3.24 -1.74
C ALA A 53 -7.37 3.40 -2.41
N CYS A 54 -7.47 4.16 -3.51
CA CYS A 54 -8.71 4.30 -4.27
C CYS A 54 -9.19 2.95 -4.84
N LEU A 55 -8.28 2.15 -5.39
CA LEU A 55 -8.60 0.82 -5.90
C LEU A 55 -9.11 -0.13 -4.80
N GLN A 56 -8.53 -0.05 -3.59
CA GLN A 56 -8.98 -0.86 -2.46
C GLN A 56 -10.42 -0.52 -2.06
N VAL A 57 -10.79 0.76 -2.01
CA VAL A 57 -12.17 1.18 -1.70
C VAL A 57 -13.14 0.69 -2.77
N ALA A 58 -12.82 0.92 -4.05
CA ALA A 58 -13.66 0.47 -5.15
C ALA A 58 -13.87 -1.06 -5.13
N GLY A 59 -12.84 -1.82 -4.74
CA GLY A 59 -12.93 -3.26 -4.52
C GLY A 59 -13.83 -3.65 -3.35
N CYS A 60 -13.77 -2.91 -2.23
CA CYS A 60 -14.63 -3.14 -1.08
C CYS A 60 -16.11 -2.85 -1.37
N GLU A 61 -16.44 -1.78 -2.10
CA GLU A 61 -17.83 -1.50 -2.53
C GLU A 61 -18.40 -2.64 -3.39
N CYS A 62 -17.58 -3.21 -4.28
CA CYS A 62 -17.98 -4.38 -5.06
C CYS A 62 -18.24 -5.59 -4.16
N ARG A 63 -17.40 -5.79 -3.13
CA ARG A 63 -17.52 -6.89 -2.17
C ARG A 63 -18.73 -6.73 -1.24
N GLU A 64 -19.06 -5.52 -0.81
CA GLU A 64 -20.31 -5.24 -0.09
C GLU A 64 -21.53 -5.51 -0.96
N LYS A 65 -21.54 -5.06 -2.23
CA LYS A 65 -22.64 -5.38 -3.16
C LYS A 65 -22.78 -6.87 -3.44
N LEU A 66 -21.68 -7.63 -3.50
CA LEU A 66 -21.72 -9.09 -3.64
C LEU A 66 -22.21 -9.81 -2.38
N ASN A 67 -21.88 -9.30 -1.19
CA ASN A 67 -22.34 -9.86 0.08
C ASN A 67 -23.78 -9.49 0.44
N LEU A 68 -24.30 -8.38 -0.09
CA LEU A 68 -25.70 -7.97 0.07
C LEU A 68 -26.65 -8.69 -0.92
N ASN A 69 -26.10 -9.30 -1.97
CA ASN A 69 -26.83 -10.13 -2.95
C ASN A 69 -26.71 -11.65 -2.67
N ARG A 70 -26.28 -12.04 -1.46
CA ARG A 70 -26.32 -13.42 -0.95
C ARG A 70 -27.29 -13.49 0.22
#